data_AF-A0A950ZS61-F1
#
_entry.id   AF-A0A950ZS61-F1
#
_cell.length_a   1.000
_cell.length_b   1.000
_cell.length_c   1.000
_cell.angle_alpha   90.00
_cell.angle_beta   90.00
_cell.angle_gamma   90.00
#
_symmetry.space_group_name_H-M   'P 1'
#
loop_
_entity.id
_entity.type
_entity.pdbx_description
1 polymer ?
#
loop_
_entity_poly.entity_id
_entity_poly.type
_entity_poly.pdbx_seq_one_letter_code
_entity_poly.pdbx_strand_id
1 'polypeptide(L)' 'TDPLRKLDNVLLTPHSASTSVESSAECRRVALEHVTTVLRGGLPTDVVNRAVLERALVNAD' A
#
# COMPACT_ATOMS: atom_id res chain seq x y z
N THR A 1 17.42 9.31 24.35
CA THR A 1 17.33 7.82 24.32
C THR A 1 15.87 7.43 24.42
N ASP A 2 15.44 6.42 23.66
CA ASP A 2 14.03 5.97 23.64
C ASP A 2 13.68 5.21 24.95
N PRO A 3 12.61 5.58 25.67
CA PRO A 3 12.22 4.94 26.93
C PRO A 3 11.93 3.43 26.82
N LEU A 4 11.40 2.97 25.68
CA LEU A 4 11.00 1.57 25.50
C LEU A 4 12.19 0.62 25.46
N ARG A 5 13.38 1.12 25.10
CA ARG A 5 14.63 0.33 25.09
C ARG A 5 15.13 -0.05 26.49
N LYS A 6 14.50 0.44 27.57
CA LYS A 6 14.90 0.18 28.96
C LYS A 6 14.07 -0.93 29.64
N LEU A 7 13.08 -1.49 28.93
CA LEU A 7 12.13 -2.45 29.50
C LEU A 7 12.53 -3.88 29.13
N ASP A 8 12.84 -4.71 30.12
CA ASP A 8 13.27 -6.11 29.90
C ASP A 8 12.13 -7.02 29.42
N ASN A 9 10.88 -6.59 29.60
CA ASN A 9 9.66 -7.33 29.25
C ASN A 9 9.06 -6.90 27.90
N VAL A 10 9.83 -6.21 27.05
CA VAL A 10 9.36 -5.72 25.75
C VAL A 10 10.28 -6.21 24.63
N LEU A 11 9.68 -6.82 23.61
CA LEU A 11 10.35 -7.11 22.34
C LEU A 11 10.09 -5.99 21.34
N LEU A 12 11.15 -5.38 20.83
CA LEU A 12 11.09 -4.32 19.82
C LEU A 12 11.47 -4.87 18.46
N THR A 13 10.66 -4.62 17.44
CA THR A 13 10.97 -4.95 16.04
C THR A 13 11.04 -3.67 15.20
N PRO A 14 11.99 -3.54 14.26
CA PRO A 14 12.19 -2.31 13.49
C PRO A 14 11.24 -2.23 12.29
N HIS A 15 9.92 -2.22 12.54
CA HIS A 15 8.89 -2.24 11.48
C HIS A 15 9.12 -3.38 10.46
N SER A 16 9.53 -4.56 10.95
CA SER A 16 9.94 -5.68 10.10
C SER A 16 8.80 -6.62 9.70
N ALA A 17 7.54 -6.22 9.91
CA ALA A 17 6.39 -7.10 9.75
C ALA A 17 6.24 -7.64 8.32
N SER A 18 6.50 -6.80 7.32
CA SER A 18 6.44 -7.16 5.89
C SER A 18 7.83 -7.19 5.24
N THR A 19 8.91 -7.25 6.03
CA THR A 19 10.28 -7.21 5.50
C THR A 19 10.71 -8.59 5.07
N SER A 20 10.43 -8.92 3.81
CA SER A 20 11.01 -10.06 3.12
C SER A 20 11.23 -9.71 1.64
N VAL A 21 12.06 -10.48 0.95
CA VAL A 21 12.29 -10.30 -0.50
C VAL A 21 10.99 -10.52 -1.27
N GLU A 22 10.26 -11.56 -0.90
CA GLU A 22 8.98 -11.97 -1.49
C GLU A 22 7.90 -10.91 -1.26
N SER A 23 7.76 -10.42 -0.02
CA SER A 23 6.79 -9.37 0.33
C SER A 23 7.07 -8.08 -0.44
N SER A 24 8.35 -7.73 -0.60
CA SER A 24 8.76 -6.55 -1.36
C SER A 24 8.50 -6.69 -2.85
N ALA A 25 8.76 -7.88 -3.41
CA ALA A 25 8.51 -8.17 -4.82
C ALA A 25 7.01 -8.14 -5.12
N GLU A 26 6.20 -8.76 -4.26
CA GLU A 26 4.74 -8.80 -4.40
C GLU A 26 4.11 -7.42 -4.31
N CYS A 27 4.51 -6.63 -3.31
CA CYS A 27 4.03 -5.25 -3.15
C CYS A 27 4.31 -4.41 -4.41
N ARG A 28 5.52 -4.53 -4.99
CA ARG A 28 5.87 -3.83 -6.24
C ARG A 28 5.06 -4.33 -7.43
N ARG A 29 4.87 -5.65 -7.55
CA ARG A 29 4.09 -6.27 -8.63
C ARG A 29 2.65 -5.74 -8.62
N VAL A 30 1.97 -5.86 -7.48
CA VAL A 30 0.57 -5.40 -7.32
C VAL A 30 0.45 -3.90 -7.59
N ALA A 31 1.36 -3.08 -7.05
CA ALA A 31 1.35 -1.64 -7.30
C ALA A 31 1.48 -1.29 -8.79
N LEU A 32 2.40 -1.95 -9.50
CA LEU A 32 2.59 -1.72 -10.94
C LEU A 32 1.41 -2.23 -11.78
N GLU A 33 0.78 -3.33 -11.38
CA GLU A 33 -0.43 -3.84 -12.03
C GLU A 33 -1.61 -2.87 -11.90
N HIS A 34 -1.80 -2.27 -10.74
CA HIS A 34 -2.84 -1.24 -10.53
C HIS A 34 -2.55 0.02 -11.33
N VAL A 35 -1.30 0.52 -11.32
CA VAL A 35 -0.90 1.68 -12.15
C VAL A 35 -1.14 1.39 -13.62
N THR A 36 -0.72 0.22 -14.11
CA THR A 36 -0.90 -0.19 -15.51
C THR A 36 -2.38 -0.28 -15.87
N THR A 37 -3.20 -0.84 -14.97
CA THR A 37 -4.66 -0.93 -15.14
C THR A 37 -5.27 0.45 -15.34
N VAL A 38 -4.95 1.43 -14.48
CA VAL A 38 -5.44 2.81 -14.62
C VAL A 38 -5.00 3.44 -15.94
N LEU A 39 -3.71 3.33 -16.28
CA LEU A 39 -3.16 3.92 -17.50
C LEU A 39 -3.77 3.34 -18.79
N ARG A 40 -4.31 2.11 -18.72
CA ARG A 40 -5.04 1.47 -19.81
C ARG A 40 -6.54 1.77 -19.81
N GLY A 41 -7.01 2.66 -18.93
CA GLY A 41 -8.43 3.00 -18.78
C GLY A 41 -9.25 1.98 -17.99
N GLY A 42 -8.60 1.03 -17.33
CA GLY A 42 -9.24 0.06 -16.44
C GLY A 42 -9.38 0.58 -15.01
N LEU A 43 -10.15 -0.16 -14.20
CA LEU A 43 -10.32 0.10 -12.78
C LEU A 43 -9.56 -0.94 -11.93
N PRO A 44 -8.60 -0.53 -11.08
CA PRO A 44 -7.93 -1.46 -10.15
C PRO A 44 -8.90 -2.07 -9.14
N THR A 45 -8.57 -3.28 -8.68
CA THR A 45 -9.39 -4.03 -7.71
C THR A 45 -9.41 -3.39 -6.32
N ASP A 46 -8.32 -2.73 -5.92
CA ASP A 46 -8.08 -2.30 -4.53
C ASP A 46 -8.13 -0.77 -4.36
N VAL A 47 -9.07 -0.11 -5.06
CA VAL A 47 -9.28 1.34 -4.88
C VAL A 47 -9.86 1.62 -3.49
N VAL A 48 -9.01 2.14 -2.61
CA VAL A 48 -9.38 2.51 -1.23
C VAL A 48 -10.31 3.71 -1.19
N ASN A 49 -9.97 4.79 -1.91
CA ASN A 49 -10.78 6.00 -1.95
C ASN A 49 -11.77 5.96 -3.13
N ARG A 50 -12.92 5.31 -2.92
CA ARG A 50 -13.94 5.14 -3.98
C ARG A 50 -14.59 6.44 -4.45
N ALA A 51 -14.63 7.48 -3.62
CA ALA A 51 -15.18 8.79 -4.01
C ALA A 51 -14.42 9.43 -5.20
N VAL A 52 -13.15 9.04 -5.42
CA VAL A 52 -12.38 9.50 -6.60
C VAL A 52 -12.98 8.98 -7.90
N LEU A 53 -13.60 7.81 -7.90
CA LEU A 53 -14.23 7.22 -9.08
C LEU A 53 -15.49 7.99 -9.48
N GLU A 54 -16.31 8.36 -8.51
CA GLU A 54 -17.51 9.19 -8.73
C GLU A 54 -17.11 10.53 -9.35
N ARG A 55 -16.08 11.18 -8.81
CA ARG A 55 -15.55 12.43 -9.37
C ARG A 55 -15.01 12.25 -10.79
N ALA A 56 -14.31 11.15 -11.08
CA ALA A 56 -13.76 10.89 -12.40
C ALA A 56 -14.87 10.77 -13.47
N LEU A 57 -15.99 10.12 -13.13
CA LEU A 57 -17.15 9.99 -14.02
C LEU A 57 -17.82 11.36 -14.29
N VAL A 58 -17.92 12.21 -13.27
CA VAL A 58 -18.52 13.56 -13.41
C VAL A 58 -17.68 14.50 -14.29
N ASN A 59 -16.36 14.28 -14.40
CA ASN A 59 -15.49 15.09 -15.26
C ASN A 59 -15.29 14.50 -16.67
N ALA A 60 -15.95 13.39 -17.00
CA ALA A 60 -15.86 12.73 -18.30
C ALA A 60 -16.95 13.18 -19.30
N ASP A 61 -17.88 14.03 -18.84
CA ASP A 61 -18.88 14.76 -19.64
C ASP A 61 -18.38 16.17 -20.01
#